data_AF-A0A7T1HWI9-F1
#
_entry.id   AF-A0A7T1HWI9-F1
#
_cell.length_a   1.000
_cell.length_b   1.000
_cell.length_c   1.000
_cell.angle_alpha   90.00
_cell.angle_beta   90.00
_cell.angle_gamma   90.00
#
_symmetry.space_group_name_H-M   'P 1'
#
loop_
_entity.id
_entity.type
_entity.pdbx_description
1 polymer ?
#
loop_
_entity_poly.entity_id
_entity_poly.type
_entity_poly.pdbx_seq_one_letter_code
_entity_poly.pdbx_strand_id
1 'polypeptide(L)'
;MSEPLALSLGQQFELERMSRAIDATVDPQALRGLAKQLLQAWHSQKAATQWVMRQQLGSPPSVSAGLALDPASLDALLPEGNPGSDPA
;
A
#
# COMPACT_ATOMS: atom_id res chain seq x y z
N MET A 1 -19.39 13.36 11.21
CA MET A 1 -19.82 11.98 10.91
C MET A 1 -19.62 11.80 9.42
N SER A 2 -18.63 11.03 8.98
CA SER A 2 -18.44 10.75 7.55
C SER A 2 -19.61 9.89 7.06
N GLU A 3 -20.31 10.31 6.01
CA GLU A 3 -21.42 9.53 5.45
C GLU A 3 -20.94 8.10 5.10
N PRO A 4 -21.67 7.06 5.52
CA PRO A 4 -21.35 5.70 5.13
C PRO A 4 -21.37 5.61 3.61
N LEU A 5 -20.36 4.94 3.03
CA LEU A 5 -20.26 4.74 1.59
C LEU A 5 -21.55 4.08 1.09
N ALA A 6 -22.45 4.87 0.48
CA ALA A 6 -23.73 4.38 0.03
C ALA A 6 -23.50 3.35 -1.08
N LEU A 7 -24.18 2.21 -0.97
CA LEU A 7 -24.12 1.18 -2.00
C LEU A 7 -24.76 1.72 -3.29
N SER A 8 -24.10 1.51 -4.42
CA SER A 8 -24.68 1.79 -5.73
C SER A 8 -25.94 0.94 -5.95
N LEU A 9 -26.83 1.35 -6.85
CA LEU A 9 -28.05 0.60 -7.17
C LEU A 9 -27.74 -0.86 -7.57
N GLY A 10 -26.70 -1.07 -8.37
CA GLY A 10 -26.25 -2.41 -8.75
C GLY A 10 -25.74 -3.25 -7.57
N GLN A 11 -25.02 -2.63 -6.63
CA GLN A 11 -24.55 -3.31 -5.42
C GLN A 11 -25.72 -3.72 -4.51
N GLN A 12 -26.78 -2.92 -4.45
CA GLN A 12 -28.00 -3.26 -3.70
C GLN A 12 -28.72 -4.47 -4.30
N PHE A 13 -28.82 -4.57 -5.63
CA PHE A 13 -29.40 -5.75 -6.29
C PHE A 13 -28.57 -7.02 -6.06
N GLU A 14 -27.25 -6.93 -6.14
CA GLU A 14 -26.39 -8.08 -5.84
C GLU A 14 -26.53 -8.54 -4.39
N LEU A 15 -26.66 -7.60 -3.45
CA LEU A 15 -26.91 -7.90 -2.04
C LEU A 15 -28.24 -8.63 -1.86
N GLU A 16 -29.32 -8.15 -2.47
CA GLU A 16 -30.63 -8.82 -2.48
C GLU A 16 -30.55 -10.23 -3.09
N ARG A 17 -29.86 -10.38 -4.23
CA ARG A 17 -29.69 -11.66 -4.92
C ARG A 17 -28.96 -12.67 -4.03
N MET A 18 -27.87 -12.24 -3.38
CA MET A 18 -27.12 -13.09 -2.46
C MET A 18 -27.90 -13.41 -1.20
N SER A 19 -28.64 -12.45 -0.63
CA SER A 19 -29.52 -12.69 0.53
C SER A 19 -30.54 -13.78 0.22
N ARG A 20 -31.24 -13.68 -0.91
CA ARG A 20 -32.22 -14.69 -1.33
C ARG A 20 -31.61 -16.06 -1.55
N ALA A 21 -30.37 -16.13 -2.07
CA ALA A 21 -29.67 -17.40 -2.23
C ALA A 21 -29.35 -18.06 -0.88
N ILE A 22 -28.97 -17.26 0.13
CA ILE A 22 -28.75 -17.74 1.50
C ILE A 22 -30.06 -18.24 2.11
N ASP A 23 -31.14 -17.45 2.01
CA ASP A 23 -32.45 -17.80 2.56
C ASP A 23 -33.04 -19.06 1.91
N ALA A 24 -32.79 -19.26 0.62
CA ALA A 24 -33.20 -20.47 -0.11
C ALA A 24 -32.34 -21.71 0.20
N THR A 25 -31.21 -21.55 0.90
CA THR A 25 -30.32 -22.67 1.24
C THR A 25 -30.88 -23.46 2.41
N VAL A 26 -31.50 -24.61 2.13
CA VAL A 26 -32.13 -25.48 3.13
C VAL A 26 -31.18 -26.52 3.72
N ASP A 27 -30.09 -26.84 3.02
CA ASP A 27 -29.08 -27.80 3.49
C ASP A 27 -28.11 -27.13 4.47
N PRO A 28 -28.04 -27.58 5.74
CA PRO A 28 -27.11 -27.02 6.73
C PRO A 28 -25.64 -27.16 6.33
N GLN A 29 -25.28 -28.19 5.56
CA GLN A 29 -23.89 -28.38 5.12
C GLN A 29 -23.52 -27.38 4.03
N ALA A 30 -24.40 -27.14 3.05
CA ALA A 30 -24.25 -26.06 2.08
C ALA A 30 -24.16 -24.68 2.75
N LEU A 31 -25.01 -24.39 3.75
CA LEU A 31 -24.95 -23.13 4.50
C LEU A 31 -23.61 -22.96 5.24
N ARG A 32 -23.11 -24.03 5.87
CA ARG A 32 -21.79 -24.03 6.52
C ARG A 32 -20.66 -23.78 5.49
N GLY A 33 -20.80 -24.32 4.29
CA GLY A 33 -19.88 -24.06 3.17
C GLY A 33 -19.87 -22.58 2.77
N LEU A 34 -21.05 -22.00 2.53
CA LEU A 34 -21.21 -20.58 2.21
C LEU A 34 -20.63 -19.67 3.29
N ALA A 35 -20.90 -19.98 4.57
CA ALA A 35 -20.37 -19.20 5.69
C ALA A 35 -18.83 -19.20 5.74
N LYS A 36 -18.19 -20.35 5.49
CA LYS A 36 -16.73 -20.44 5.43
C LYS A 36 -16.15 -19.64 4.26
N GLN A 37 -16.79 -19.70 3.09
CA GLN A 37 -16.37 -18.93 1.92
C GLN A 37 -16.48 -17.43 2.18
N LEU A 38 -17.58 -16.98 2.80
CA LEU A 38 -17.77 -15.58 3.17
C LEU A 38 -16.70 -15.11 4.16
N LEU A 39 -16.38 -15.93 5.16
CA LEU A 39 -15.32 -15.63 6.12
C LEU A 39 -13.95 -15.47 5.44
N GLN A 40 -13.61 -16.38 4.52
CA GLN A 40 -12.36 -16.29 3.77
C GLN A 40 -12.33 -15.04 2.89
N ALA A 41 -13.40 -14.76 2.14
CA ALA A 41 -13.51 -13.59 1.28
C ALA A 41 -13.37 -12.29 2.08
N TRP A 42 -13.98 -12.21 3.27
CA TRP A 42 -13.86 -11.05 4.16
C TRP A 42 -12.41 -10.81 4.59
N HIS A 43 -11.70 -11.86 5.02
CA HIS A 43 -10.29 -11.73 5.38
C HIS A 43 -9.42 -11.30 4.20
N SER A 44 -9.66 -11.87 3.00
CA SER A 44 -8.96 -11.48 1.77
C SER A 44 -9.20 -10.01 1.42
N GLN A 45 -10.44 -9.53 1.49
CA GLN A 45 -10.77 -8.13 1.24
C GLN A 45 -10.10 -7.21 2.27
N LYS A 46 -10.15 -7.56 3.56
CA LYS A 46 -9.47 -6.80 4.61
C LYS A 46 -7.97 -6.70 4.36
N ALA A 47 -7.32 -7.81 4.01
CA ALA A 47 -5.89 -7.84 3.70
C ALA A 47 -5.55 -6.98 2.48
N ALA A 48 -6.37 -7.05 1.42
CA ALA A 48 -6.21 -6.22 0.22
C ALA A 48 -6.35 -4.73 0.54
N THR A 49 -7.39 -4.32 1.26
CA THR A 49 -7.57 -2.93 1.69
C THR A 49 -6.39 -2.44 2.54
N GLN A 50 -5.95 -3.25 3.51
CA GLN A 50 -4.77 -2.92 4.33
C GLN A 50 -3.49 -2.79 3.48
N TRP A 51 -3.32 -3.65 2.47
CA TRP A 51 -2.20 -3.56 1.55
C TRP A 51 -2.24 -2.27 0.72
N VAL A 52 -3.40 -1.91 0.16
CA VAL A 52 -3.59 -0.65 -0.59
C VAL A 52 -3.32 0.57 0.29
N MET A 53 -3.84 0.59 1.52
CA MET A 53 -3.61 1.69 2.47
C MET A 53 -2.13 1.86 2.78
N ARG A 54 -1.40 0.74 3.01
CA ARG A 54 0.06 0.78 3.23
C ARG A 54 0.83 1.27 2.01
N GLN A 55 0.41 0.92 0.80
CA GLN A 55 1.03 1.41 -0.43
C GLN A 55 0.82 2.93 -0.61
N GLN A 56 -0.40 3.42 -0.39
CA GLN A 56 -0.74 4.83 -0.54
C GLN A 56 -0.11 5.73 0.54
N LEU A 57 0.07 5.21 1.76
CA LEU A 57 0.70 5.93 2.88
C LEU A 57 2.21 5.68 2.99
N GLY A 58 2.74 4.70 2.24
CA GLY A 58 4.10 4.17 2.39
C GLY A 58 5.12 4.68 1.37
N SER A 59 4.78 5.67 0.54
CA SER A 59 5.76 6.34 -0.30
C SER A 59 6.15 7.67 0.36
N PRO A 60 7.19 7.73 1.22
CA PRO A 60 7.85 9.01 1.44
C PRO A 60 8.34 9.50 0.08
N PRO A 61 8.29 10.81 -0.24
CA PRO A 61 9.04 11.32 -1.37
C PRO A 61 10.50 10.96 -1.10
N SER A 62 11.05 10.01 -1.86
CA SER A 62 12.46 9.70 -1.87
C SER A 62 13.20 10.87 -2.52
N VAL A 63 13.32 11.98 -1.78
CA VAL A 63 14.28 13.05 -2.04
C VAL A 63 15.66 12.60 -1.55
N SER A 64 16.09 11.41 -1.99
CA SER A 64 17.49 10.98 -1.97
C SER A 64 18.15 11.21 -3.33
N ALA A 65 17.40 11.70 -4.33
CA ALA A 65 17.93 12.00 -5.66
C ALA A 65 18.66 13.37 -5.75
N GLY A 66 18.66 14.18 -4.70
CA GLY A 66 19.27 15.53 -4.70
C GLY A 66 20.67 15.64 -4.06
N LEU A 67 21.21 14.55 -3.51
CA LEU A 67 22.53 14.52 -2.85
C LEU A 67 23.53 13.64 -3.63
N ALA A 68 23.43 13.63 -4.96
CA ALA A 68 24.55 13.23 -5.79
C ALA A 68 25.66 14.27 -5.57
N LEU A 69 26.45 14.06 -4.52
CA LEU A 69 27.68 14.78 -4.26
C LEU A 69 28.55 14.59 -5.50
N ASP A 70 28.70 15.66 -6.26
CA ASP A 70 29.58 15.72 -7.41
C ASP A 70 31.02 15.49 -6.91
N PRO A 71 31.68 14.40 -7.29
CA PRO A 71 33.01 14.07 -6.78
C PRO A 71 34.08 15.09 -7.22
N ALA A 72 33.81 15.95 -8.21
CA ALA A 72 34.74 17.00 -8.62
C ALA A 72 34.72 18.21 -7.68
N SER A 73 33.68 18.37 -6.87
CA SER A 73 33.60 19.48 -5.90
C SER A 73 34.45 19.24 -4.65
N LEU A 74 34.84 17.99 -4.37
CA LEU A 74 35.66 17.63 -3.20
C LEU A 74 37.15 17.92 -3.42
N ASP A 75 37.62 17.93 -4.67
CA ASP A 75 39.02 18.15 -5.03
C ASP A 75 39.42 19.64 -4.93
N ALA A 76 38.47 20.56 -5.10
CA ALA A 76 38.69 22.00 -5.09
C ALA A 76 38.89 22.61 -3.67
N LEU A 77 38.76 21.81 -2.60
CA LEU A 77 38.80 22.27 -1.22
C LEU A 77 40.05 21.81 -0.43
N LEU A 78 41.09 21.31 -1.11
CA LEU A 78 42.40 21.06 -0.50
C LEU A 78 43.22 22.36 -0.49
N PRO A 79 43.53 22.95 0.69
CA PRO A 79 44.45 24.07 0.76
C PRO A 79 45.88 23.55 0.55
N GLU A 80 46.44 23.76 -0.65
CA GLU A 80 47.86 23.56 -0.91
C GLU A 80 48.69 24.58 -0.11
N GLY A 81 49.08 24.17 1.10
CA GLY A 81 50.12 24.82 1.88
C GLY A 81 51.50 24.43 1.37
N ASN A 82 52.16 25.33 0.65
CA ASN A 82 53.61 25.36 0.49
C ASN A 82 54.25 25.80 1.82
N PRO A 83 55.34 25.17 2.36
CA PRO A 83 56.70 25.62 1.98
C PRO A 83 57.83 24.57 2.06
N GLY A 84 58.70 24.55 1.04
CA GLY A 84 60.16 24.61 1.22
C GLY A 84 60.97 23.31 1.40
N SER A 85 61.83 23.01 0.40
CA SER A 85 63.15 22.34 0.41
C SER A 85 63.36 21.86 -1.04
N ASP A 86 64.35 22.23 -1.85
CA ASP A 86 65.70 22.80 -1.74
C ASP A 86 66.10 23.13 -3.20
N PRO A 87 67.01 24.08 -3.49
CA PRO A 87 67.98 23.71 -4.52
C PRO A 87 69.42 24.12 -4.20
N ALA A 88 70.30 23.11 -4.29
CA ALA A 88 71.65 23.07 -4.88
C ALA A 88 72.72 24.04 -4.36
#